data_AF-A0AAW9S2U9-F1
#
_entry.id   AF-A0AAW9S2U9-F1
#
_cell.length_a   1.000
_cell.length_b   1.000
_cell.length_c   1.000
_cell.angle_alpha   90.00
_cell.angle_beta   90.00
_cell.angle_gamma   90.00
#
_symmetry.space_group_name_H-M   'P 1'
#
loop_
_entity.id
_entity.type
_entity.pdbx_description
1 polymer ?
#
loop_
_entity_poly.entity_id
_entity_poly.type
_entity_poly.pdbx_seq_one_letter_code
_entity_poly.pdbx_strand_id
1 'polypeptide(L)'
;MNISKYYPLLLKVVCWILFANYFFGIFTTIYVDYLSFPELIGEYYLPVDFFSEVMLSIYLILTFILFFSTGIIGVLLSKKWGWYLMNVLYVGNLLYYLYHGLLYKLQEVYITNWVTYIIELAISATIILLLNSKEVRSTFNLKAPFGLKFLGKS
;
A
#
# COMPACT_ATOMS: atom_id res chain seq x y z
N MET A 1 -9.66 -8.43 -28.72
CA MET A 1 -9.87 -7.19 -27.93
C MET A 1 -8.59 -6.89 -27.17
N ASN A 2 -7.97 -5.71 -27.29
CA ASN A 2 -6.72 -5.42 -26.60
C ASN A 2 -7.00 -4.98 -25.14
N ILE A 3 -6.76 -5.88 -24.18
CA ILE A 3 -7.10 -5.66 -22.76
C ILE A 3 -6.27 -4.54 -22.12
N SER A 4 -5.10 -4.22 -22.67
CA SER A 4 -4.18 -3.22 -22.13
C SER A 4 -4.77 -1.81 -22.11
N LYS A 5 -5.71 -1.52 -23.01
CA LYS A 5 -6.45 -0.24 -23.06
C LYS A 5 -7.26 0.02 -21.77
N TYR A 6 -7.63 -1.03 -21.04
CA TYR A 6 -8.39 -0.92 -19.80
C TYR A 6 -7.51 -0.83 -18.54
N TYR A 7 -6.18 -0.93 -18.66
CA TYR A 7 -5.29 -0.89 -17.49
C TYR A 7 -5.40 0.39 -16.65
N PRO A 8 -5.55 1.59 -17.22
CA PRO A 8 -5.80 2.79 -16.42
C PRO A 8 -7.12 2.74 -15.65
N LEU A 9 -8.15 2.16 -16.25
CA LEU A 9 -9.45 1.98 -15.59
C LEU A 9 -9.35 0.94 -14.47
N LEU A 10 -8.74 -0.21 -14.74
CA LEU A 10 -8.52 -1.27 -13.75
C LEU A 10 -7.70 -0.75 -12.56
N LEU A 11 -6.64 0.02 -12.82
CA LEU A 11 -5.85 0.65 -11.76
C LEU A 11 -6.72 1.58 -10.90
N LYS A 12 -7.58 2.41 -11.50
CA LYS A 12 -8.50 3.28 -10.75
C LYS A 12 -9.50 2.47 -9.92
N VAL A 13 -10.03 1.37 -10.46
CA VAL A 13 -10.93 0.47 -9.72
C VAL A 13 -10.22 -0.16 -8.52
N VAL A 14 -9.02 -0.70 -8.72
CA VAL A 14 -8.19 -1.26 -7.64
C VAL A 14 -7.88 -0.21 -6.58
N CYS A 15 -7.48 1.00 -7.01
CA CYS A 15 -7.25 2.13 -6.11
C CYS A 15 -8.49 2.51 -5.31
N TRP A 16 -9.69 2.49 -5.92
CA TRP A 16 -10.95 2.75 -5.20
C TRP A 16 -11.27 1.67 -4.16
N ILE A 17 -11.06 0.40 -4.49
CA ILE A 17 -11.27 -0.72 -3.56
C ILE A 17 -10.30 -0.59 -2.37
N LEU A 18 -9.03 -0.31 -2.64
CA LEU A 18 -8.03 -0.08 -1.59
C LEU A 18 -8.37 1.14 -0.74
N PHE A 19 -8.80 2.24 -1.37
CA PHE A 19 -9.23 3.43 -0.65
C PHE A 19 -10.37 3.10 0.31
N ALA A 20 -11.39 2.37 -0.16
CA ALA A 20 -12.50 1.93 0.68
C ALA A 20 -12.01 1.05 1.83
N ASN A 21 -11.15 0.06 1.57
CA ASN A 21 -10.59 -0.80 2.61
C ASN A 21 -9.80 -0.02 3.66
N TYR A 22 -8.94 0.92 3.26
CA TYR A 22 -8.22 1.75 4.22
C TYR A 22 -9.17 2.68 4.96
N PHE A 23 -10.12 3.32 4.28
CA PHE A 23 -11.07 4.24 4.90
C PHE A 23 -11.95 3.53 5.94
N PHE A 24 -12.58 2.41 5.58
CA PHE A 24 -13.37 1.61 6.52
C PHE A 24 -12.51 0.95 7.59
N GLY A 25 -11.32 0.46 7.22
CA GLY A 25 -10.33 -0.15 8.11
C GLY A 25 -9.89 0.80 9.23
N ILE A 26 -9.63 2.08 8.92
CA ILE A 26 -9.29 3.11 9.92
C ILE A 26 -10.40 3.25 10.95
N PHE A 27 -11.66 3.39 10.50
CA PHE A 27 -12.78 3.55 11.43
C PHE A 27 -12.95 2.32 12.30
N THR A 28 -12.80 1.11 11.74
CA THR A 28 -12.89 -0.13 12.53
C THR A 28 -11.73 -0.29 13.50
N THR A 29 -10.48 0.00 13.10
CA THR A 29 -9.30 -0.09 13.99
C THR A 29 -9.38 0.94 15.10
N ILE A 30 -9.72 2.20 14.81
CA ILE A 30 -9.90 3.22 15.84
C ILE A 30 -11.08 2.86 16.76
N TYR A 31 -12.20 2.40 16.22
CA TYR A 31 -13.36 2.06 17.03
C TYR A 31 -13.12 0.80 17.89
N VAL A 32 -12.57 -0.27 17.30
CA VAL A 32 -12.35 -1.54 17.99
C VAL A 32 -11.16 -1.46 18.94
N ASP A 33 -10.01 -0.97 18.49
CA ASP A 33 -8.76 -1.04 19.26
C ASP A 33 -8.57 0.16 20.21
N TYR A 34 -9.23 1.29 19.97
CA TYR A 34 -9.14 2.45 20.85
C TYR A 34 -10.38 2.61 21.75
N LEU A 35 -11.60 2.57 21.21
CA LEU A 35 -12.80 2.84 22.00
C LEU A 35 -13.33 1.63 22.78
N SER A 36 -13.05 0.40 22.36
CA SER A 36 -13.50 -0.82 23.07
C SER A 36 -12.56 -1.26 24.19
N PHE A 37 -11.41 -0.62 24.33
CA PHE A 37 -10.44 -0.88 25.40
C PHE A 37 -10.45 0.31 26.37
N PRO A 38 -11.45 0.41 27.27
CA PRO A 38 -11.52 1.47 28.28
C PRO A 38 -10.31 1.46 29.23
N GLU A 39 -9.51 0.40 29.25
CA GLU A 39 -8.24 0.29 29.98
C GLU A 39 -7.14 1.22 29.40
N LEU A 40 -7.16 1.47 28.09
CA LEU A 40 -6.32 2.48 27.42
C LEU A 40 -6.92 3.89 27.56
N ILE A 41 -8.22 3.98 27.85
CA ILE A 41 -8.98 5.21 28.10
C ILE A 41 -9.42 5.26 29.58
N GLY A 42 -8.46 5.13 30.50
CA GLY A 42 -8.58 5.72 31.84
C GLY A 42 -9.18 4.89 32.97
N GLU A 43 -8.42 3.93 33.51
CA GLU A 43 -8.48 3.64 34.96
C GLU A 43 -7.38 4.36 35.77
N TYR A 44 -6.35 4.89 35.11
CA TYR A 44 -5.35 5.76 35.71
C TYR A 44 -5.27 7.06 34.89
N TYR A 45 -5.59 8.21 35.50
CA TYR A 45 -5.42 9.57 34.97
C TYR A 45 -3.95 9.95 34.74
N LEU A 46 -3.19 9.11 34.04
CA LEU A 46 -1.94 9.53 33.42
C LEU A 46 -2.27 9.84 31.96
N PRO A 47 -1.81 10.99 31.41
CA PRO A 47 -1.91 11.22 29.98
C PRO A 47 -1.30 9.99 29.32
N VAL A 48 -2.04 9.34 28.41
CA VAL A 48 -1.54 8.20 27.63
C VAL A 48 -0.14 8.60 27.21
N ASP A 49 0.87 7.95 27.77
CA ASP A 49 2.24 8.43 27.64
C ASP A 49 2.49 8.45 26.14
N PHE A 50 2.63 9.64 25.56
CA PHE A 50 2.66 9.83 24.10
C PHE A 50 3.81 9.04 23.47
N PHE A 51 4.77 8.62 24.30
CA PHE A 51 5.94 7.84 23.96
C PHE A 51 5.84 6.36 24.35
N SER A 52 4.68 5.88 24.82
CA SER A 52 4.48 4.45 25.04
C SER A 52 4.62 3.68 23.73
N GLU A 53 5.22 2.49 23.79
CA GLU A 53 5.47 1.65 22.61
C GLU A 53 4.17 1.31 21.85
N VAL A 54 3.05 1.21 22.58
CA VAL A 54 1.72 0.96 22.02
C VAL A 54 1.25 2.16 21.18
N MET A 55 1.38 3.38 21.70
CA MET A 55 1.00 4.60 20.95
C MET A 55 1.92 4.84 19.75
N LEU A 56 3.22 4.59 19.89
CA LEU A 56 4.16 4.64 18.76
C LEU A 56 3.76 3.68 17.65
N SER A 57 3.33 2.46 18.01
CA SER A 57 2.83 1.47 17.04
C SER A 57 1.55 1.95 16.33
N ILE A 58 0.61 2.54 17.07
CA ILE A 58 -0.61 3.12 16.49
C ILE A 58 -0.27 4.29 15.54
N TYR A 59 0.62 5.21 15.95
CA TYR A 59 1.05 6.32 15.10
C TYR A 59 1.74 5.84 13.82
N LEU A 60 2.56 4.79 13.92
CA LEU A 60 3.19 4.18 12.76
C LEU A 60 2.14 3.65 11.78
N ILE A 61 1.13 2.90 12.28
CA ILE A 61 0.03 2.37 11.47
C ILE A 61 -0.75 3.50 10.80
N LEU A 62 -1.15 4.53 11.56
CA LEU A 62 -1.88 5.69 11.02
C LEU A 62 -1.06 6.45 9.97
N THR A 63 0.24 6.60 10.20
CA THR A 63 1.17 7.24 9.25
C THR A 63 1.23 6.44 7.95
N PHE A 64 1.40 5.11 8.02
CA PHE A 64 1.36 4.27 6.83
C PHE A 64 0.04 4.41 6.07
N ILE A 65 -1.08 4.32 6.77
CA ILE A 65 -2.41 4.46 6.15
C ILE A 65 -2.55 5.83 5.47
N LEU A 66 -2.06 6.90 6.09
CA LEU A 66 -2.10 8.24 5.51
C LEU A 66 -1.24 8.34 4.24
N PHE A 67 -0.04 7.75 4.22
CA PHE A 67 0.80 7.69 3.02
C PHE A 67 0.16 6.90 1.88
N PHE A 68 -0.39 5.71 2.17
CA PHE A 68 -1.10 4.89 1.18
C PHE A 68 -2.34 5.61 0.64
N SER A 69 -3.15 6.21 1.52
CA SER A 69 -4.35 6.96 1.13
C SER A 69 -3.99 8.18 0.27
N THR A 70 -2.93 8.91 0.63
CA THR A 70 -2.44 10.05 -0.14
C THR A 70 -1.99 9.61 -1.53
N GLY A 71 -1.22 8.52 -1.63
CA GLY A 71 -0.82 7.94 -2.91
C GLY A 71 -2.02 7.55 -3.79
N ILE A 72 -3.00 6.87 -3.21
CA ILE A 72 -4.24 6.45 -3.88
C ILE A 72 -5.02 7.67 -4.40
N ILE A 73 -5.25 8.67 -3.55
CA ILE A 73 -5.94 9.92 -3.93
C ILE A 73 -5.19 10.60 -5.08
N GLY A 74 -3.86 10.67 -5.01
CA GLY A 74 -3.04 11.23 -6.08
C GLY A 74 -3.25 10.50 -7.41
N VAL A 75 -3.34 9.16 -7.41
CA VAL A 75 -3.65 8.35 -8.60
C VAL A 75 -5.08 8.61 -9.10
N LEU A 76 -6.08 8.65 -8.21
CA LEU A 76 -7.46 8.92 -8.58
C LEU A 76 -7.64 10.31 -9.22
N LEU A 77 -6.98 11.32 -8.66
CA LEU A 77 -6.92 12.70 -9.17
C LEU A 77 -5.99 12.87 -10.38
N SER A 78 -5.43 11.77 -10.92
CA SER A 78 -4.56 11.78 -12.08
C SER A 78 -3.30 12.65 -11.91
N LYS A 79 -2.82 12.80 -10.67
CA LYS A 79 -1.63 13.57 -10.32
C LYS A 79 -0.38 12.71 -10.43
N LYS A 80 0.70 13.28 -11.00
CA LYS A 80 1.98 12.57 -11.20
C LYS A 80 2.59 12.09 -9.89
N TRP A 81 2.56 12.92 -8.84
CA TRP A 81 3.11 12.57 -7.52
C TRP A 81 2.42 11.33 -6.91
N GLY A 82 1.13 11.13 -7.16
CA GLY A 82 0.39 9.95 -6.67
C GLY A 82 0.91 8.66 -7.27
N TRP A 83 1.24 8.69 -8.56
CA TRP A 83 1.89 7.56 -9.23
C TRP A 83 3.24 7.23 -8.62
N TYR A 84 4.11 8.23 -8.42
CA TYR A 84 5.44 8.01 -7.82
C TYR A 84 5.32 7.42 -6.42
N LEU A 85 4.44 7.99 -5.59
CA LEU A 85 4.23 7.55 -4.23
C LEU A 85 3.68 6.11 -4.19
N MET A 86 2.67 5.80 -5.00
CA MET A 86 2.12 4.43 -5.09
C MET A 86 3.14 3.41 -5.58
N ASN A 87 3.97 3.77 -6.57
CA ASN A 87 5.00 2.88 -7.09
C ASN A 87 6.05 2.59 -6.00
N VAL A 88 6.51 3.60 -5.27
CA VAL A 88 7.45 3.42 -4.15
C VAL A 88 6.87 2.54 -3.05
N LEU A 89 5.64 2.84 -2.59
CA LEU A 89 4.99 2.10 -1.51
C LEU A 89 4.81 0.62 -1.87
N TYR A 90 4.29 0.32 -3.06
CA TYR A 90 4.03 -1.06 -3.46
C TYR A 90 5.28 -1.83 -3.86
N VAL A 91 6.31 -1.17 -4.42
CA VAL A 91 7.64 -1.80 -4.61
C VAL A 91 8.25 -2.16 -3.26
N GLY A 92 8.23 -1.25 -2.29
CA GLY A 92 8.70 -1.54 -0.93
C GLY A 92 7.95 -2.72 -0.31
N ASN A 93 6.63 -2.74 -0.45
CA ASN A 93 5.78 -3.83 0.05
C ASN A 93 6.09 -5.18 -0.63
N LEU A 94 6.27 -5.18 -1.95
CA LEU A 94 6.66 -6.37 -2.71
C LEU A 94 8.01 -6.92 -2.22
N LEU A 95 9.01 -6.05 -2.05
CA LEU A 95 10.33 -6.43 -1.55
C LEU A 95 10.27 -6.99 -0.13
N TYR A 96 9.45 -6.38 0.75
CA TYR A 96 9.21 -6.87 2.11
C TYR A 96 8.68 -8.31 2.10
N TYR A 97 7.64 -8.59 1.30
CA TYR A 97 7.11 -9.94 1.18
C TYR A 97 8.14 -10.90 0.59
N LEU A 98 8.78 -10.57 -0.55
CA LEU A 98 9.81 -11.44 -1.15
C LEU A 98 10.94 -11.79 -0.17
N TYR A 99 11.39 -10.83 0.63
CA TYR A 99 12.38 -11.04 1.68
C TYR A 99 11.89 -12.04 2.74
N HIS A 100 10.66 -11.91 3.22
CA HIS A 100 10.07 -12.87 4.17
C HIS A 100 9.88 -14.26 3.56
N GLY A 101 9.58 -14.34 2.26
CA GLY A 101 9.49 -15.61 1.53
C GLY A 101 10.84 -16.30 1.42
N LEU A 102 11.91 -15.51 1.20
CA LEU A 102 13.28 -16.00 1.23
C LEU A 102 13.68 -16.48 2.64
N LEU A 103 13.40 -15.69 3.68
CA LEU A 103 13.68 -16.07 5.07
C LEU A 103 12.91 -17.32 5.48
N TYR A 104 11.64 -17.49 5.08
CA TYR A 104 10.88 -18.72 5.32
C TYR A 104 11.58 -19.94 4.72
N LYS A 105 12.14 -19.81 3.51
CA LYS A 105 12.86 -20.92 2.85
C LYS A 105 14.22 -21.22 3.47
N LEU A 106 14.88 -20.24 4.08
CA LEU A 106 16.26 -20.36 4.56
C LEU A 106 16.39 -20.56 6.08
N GLN A 107 15.53 -19.92 6.90
CA GLN A 107 15.79 -19.68 8.33
C GLN A 107 14.53 -19.63 9.21
N GLU A 108 13.44 -20.31 8.84
CA GLU A 108 12.30 -20.61 9.74
C GLU A 108 11.47 -19.42 10.27
N VAL A 109 11.25 -18.37 9.46
CA VAL A 109 10.20 -17.38 9.81
C VAL A 109 8.82 -18.03 9.64
N TYR A 110 8.09 -18.25 10.74
CA TYR A 110 6.74 -18.82 10.68
C TYR A 110 5.74 -17.84 10.06
N ILE A 111 5.26 -18.15 8.86
CA ILE A 111 4.16 -17.42 8.21
C ILE A 111 2.84 -18.00 8.71
N THR A 112 2.17 -17.27 9.60
CA THR A 112 0.91 -17.67 10.27
C THR A 112 -0.25 -17.85 9.30
N ASN A 113 -0.35 -17.04 8.25
CA ASN A 113 -1.43 -17.14 7.26
C ASN A 113 -0.88 -17.00 5.83
N TRP A 114 -0.64 -18.14 5.19
CA TRP A 114 -0.15 -18.24 3.82
C TRP A 114 -1.08 -17.62 2.78
N VAL A 115 -2.39 -17.72 2.99
CA VAL A 115 -3.38 -17.22 2.03
C VAL A 115 -3.32 -15.70 1.97
N THR A 116 -3.37 -15.04 3.13
CA THR A 116 -3.26 -13.58 3.22
C THR A 116 -1.94 -13.09 2.63
N TYR A 117 -0.83 -13.74 3.00
CA TYR A 117 0.51 -13.40 2.49
C TYR A 117 0.61 -13.47 0.96
N ILE A 118 0.10 -14.55 0.33
CA ILE A 118 0.12 -14.70 -1.14
C ILE A 118 -0.76 -13.64 -1.80
N ILE A 119 -1.92 -13.33 -1.22
CA ILE A 119 -2.83 -12.30 -1.73
C ILE A 119 -2.15 -10.93 -1.69
N GLU A 120 -1.50 -10.57 -0.59
CA GLU A 120 -0.82 -9.27 -0.43
C GLU A 120 0.39 -9.12 -1.38
N LEU A 121 1.15 -10.20 -1.58
CA LEU A 121 2.20 -10.28 -2.59
C LEU A 121 1.63 -10.07 -4.00
N ALA A 122 0.54 -10.77 -4.34
CA ALA A 122 -0.08 -10.71 -5.66
C ALA A 122 -0.70 -9.32 -5.95
N ILE A 123 -1.35 -8.71 -4.98
CA ILE A 123 -1.87 -7.33 -5.07
C ILE A 123 -0.72 -6.36 -5.35
N SER A 124 0.37 -6.49 -4.59
CA SER A 124 1.54 -5.62 -4.75
C SER A 124 2.17 -5.74 -6.13
N ALA A 125 2.39 -6.97 -6.60
CA ALA A 125 2.90 -7.23 -7.94
C ALA A 125 1.96 -6.67 -9.03
N THR A 126 0.64 -6.86 -8.88
CA THR A 126 -0.36 -6.39 -9.84
C THR A 126 -0.36 -4.86 -9.96
N ILE A 127 -0.31 -4.16 -8.83
CA ILE A 127 -0.30 -2.68 -8.82
C ILE A 127 0.97 -2.15 -9.46
N ILE A 128 2.14 -2.75 -9.18
CA ILE A 128 3.40 -2.38 -9.85
C ILE A 128 3.29 -2.59 -11.36
N LEU A 129 2.76 -3.73 -11.81
CA LEU A 129 2.59 -4.02 -13.23
C LEU A 129 1.66 -3.00 -13.92
N LEU A 130 0.50 -2.71 -13.31
CA LEU A 130 -0.44 -1.73 -13.83
C LEU A 130 0.19 -0.33 -13.90
N LEU A 131 0.81 0.14 -12.81
CA LEU A 131 1.48 1.43 -12.74
C LEU A 131 2.59 1.59 -13.78
N ASN A 132 3.29 0.51 -14.12
CA ASN A 132 4.40 0.54 -15.07
C ASN A 132 4.02 0.22 -16.52
N SER A 133 2.75 -0.08 -16.78
CA SER A 133 2.24 -0.28 -18.15
C SER A 133 2.36 0.98 -19.01
N LYS A 134 2.49 0.81 -20.34
CA LYS A 134 2.61 1.93 -21.28
C LYS A 134 1.37 2.80 -21.26
N GLU A 135 0.20 2.18 -21.14
CA GLU A 135 -1.12 2.79 -21.15
C GLU A 135 -1.39 3.64 -19.90
N VAL A 136 -0.97 3.16 -18.72
CA VAL A 136 -1.03 3.98 -17.52
C VAL A 136 -0.04 5.14 -17.61
N ARG A 137 1.22 4.88 -18.00
CA ARG A 137 2.22 5.96 -18.13
C ARG A 137 1.80 7.07 -19.08
N SER A 138 1.18 6.74 -20.22
CA SER A 138 0.65 7.74 -21.15
C SER A 138 -0.52 8.53 -20.56
N THR A 139 -1.45 7.87 -19.86
CA THR A 139 -2.62 8.50 -19.22
C THR A 139 -2.21 9.54 -18.17
N PHE A 140 -1.16 9.26 -17.40
CA PHE A 140 -0.66 10.17 -16.36
C PHE A 140 0.39 11.18 -16.87
N ASN A 141 0.65 11.21 -18.18
CA ASN A 141 1.68 12.04 -18.81
C ASN A 141 3.04 11.93 -18.11
N LEU A 142 3.44 10.68 -17.85
CA LEU A 142 4.68 10.34 -17.18
C LEU A 142 5.77 10.12 -18.23
N LYS A 143 6.87 10.85 -18.10
CA LYS A 143 8.07 10.54 -18.87
C LYS A 143 8.63 9.22 -18.31
N ALA A 144 9.03 8.31 -19.19
CA ALA A 144 9.77 7.12 -18.75
C ALA A 144 10.95 7.58 -17.86
N PRO A 145 11.23 6.90 -16.74
CA PRO A 145 12.47 7.16 -16.01
C PRO A 145 13.62 7.06 -17.01
N PHE A 146 14.51 8.06 -16.99
CA PHE A 146 15.72 8.09 -17.81
C PHE A 146 16.46 6.77 -17.55
N GLY A 147 16.51 5.87 -18.55
CA GLY A 147 17.07 4.52 -18.41
C GLY A 147 16.44 3.45 -19.30
N LEU A 148 15.17 3.60 -19.72
CA LEU A 148 14.50 2.65 -20.64
C LEU A 148 14.50 3.09 -22.11
N LYS A 149 15.29 4.11 -22.49
CA LYS A 149 15.51 4.47 -23.90
C LYS A 149 16.43 3.49 -24.66
N PHE A 150 17.08 2.56 -23.97
CA PHE A 150 18.06 1.65 -24.57
C PHE A 150 17.47 0.32 -25.10
N LEU A 151 16.19 0.01 -24.87
CA LEU A 151 15.56 -1.25 -25.33
C LEU A 151 14.36 -1.01 -26.26
N GLY A 152 14.35 0.10 -26.98
CA GLY A 152 13.25 0.48 -27.86
C GLY A 152 13.70 1.23 -29.10
N LYS A 153 14.61 0.62 -29.87
CA LYS A 153 14.80 0.94 -31.29
C LYS A 153 14.69 -0.37 -32.09
N SER A 154 13.54 -0.55 -32.73
CA SER A 154 13.40 -1.13 -34.07
C SER A 154 12.06 -0.66 -34.61
#